data_AF-A0A7K3L4S1-F1
#
_entry.id   AF-A0A7K3L4S1-F1
#
_cell.length_a   1.000
_cell.length_b   1.000
_cell.length_c   1.000
_cell.angle_alpha   90.00
_cell.angle_beta   90.00
_cell.angle_gamma   90.00
#
_symmetry.space_group_name_H-M   'P 1'
#
loop_
_entity.id
_entity.type
_entity.pdbx_description
1 polymer ?
#
loop_
_entity_poly.entity_id
_entity_poly.type
_entity_poly.pdbx_seq_one_letter_code
_entity_poly.pdbx_strand_id
1 'polypeptide(L)'
;MDAIVTARVPAEVKEQGGEILREIGATPTQLVNAAYAYLLAERRLPREEGAATPEPGHRALSPAQRERIRSSLAVMRVSTADPNDPQTFEEQLNDARSERYAAYLG
;
A
#
# COMPACT_ATOMS: atom_id res chain seq x y z
N MET A 1 6.58 -7.94 44.13
CA MET A 1 7.69 -8.79 43.64
C MET A 1 7.93 -8.32 42.23
N ASP A 2 9.13 -7.82 41.93
CA ASP A 2 9.41 -7.22 40.61
C ASP A 2 10.08 -8.27 39.71
N ALA A 3 9.79 -8.21 38.41
CA ALA A 3 10.32 -9.13 37.41
C ALA A 3 11.31 -8.41 36.47
N ILE A 4 12.32 -9.14 36.00
CA ILE A 4 13.27 -8.63 35.00
C ILE A 4 12.70 -8.91 33.60
N VAL A 5 12.69 -7.88 32.77
CA VAL A 5 12.27 -7.97 31.36
C VAL A 5 13.51 -7.85 30.47
N THR A 6 13.71 -8.82 29.57
CA THR A 6 14.80 -8.82 28.59
C THR A 6 14.23 -8.80 27.18
N ALA A 7 14.78 -7.93 26.33
CA ALA A 7 14.41 -7.81 24.92
C ALA A 7 15.62 -7.39 24.10
N ARG A 8 15.66 -7.79 22.81
CA ARG A 8 16.65 -7.28 21.86
C ARG A 8 16.16 -5.96 21.29
N VAL A 9 16.98 -4.93 21.38
CA VAL A 9 16.77 -3.61 20.79
C VAL A 9 18.03 -3.25 20.01
N PRO A 10 17.94 -2.72 18.79
CA PRO A 10 19.09 -2.19 18.06
C PRO A 10 19.88 -1.19 18.93
N ALA A 11 21.20 -1.21 18.83
CA ALA A 11 22.07 -0.40 19.68
C ALA A 11 21.79 1.09 19.50
N GLU A 12 21.62 1.51 18.25
CA GLU A 12 21.36 2.90 17.85
C GLU A 12 20.02 3.39 18.44
N VAL A 13 18.97 2.57 18.38
CA VAL A 13 17.65 2.89 18.94
C VAL A 13 17.72 3.01 20.47
N LYS A 14 18.48 2.14 21.13
CA LYS A 14 18.69 2.18 22.58
C LYS A 14 19.42 3.45 23.00
N GLU A 15 20.46 3.85 22.28
CA GLU A 15 21.25 5.05 22.58
C GLU A 15 20.40 6.32 22.41
N GLN A 16 19.74 6.46 21.26
CA GLN A 16 18.83 7.59 20.99
C GLN A 16 17.70 7.68 22.01
N GLY A 17 17.04 6.55 22.30
CA GLY A 17 16.00 6.50 23.33
C GLY A 17 16.54 6.88 24.71
N GLY A 18 17.77 6.46 25.04
CA GLY A 18 18.43 6.80 26.30
C GLY A 18 18.80 8.28 26.43
N GLU A 19 19.08 8.97 25.32
CA GLU A 19 19.27 10.43 25.29
C GLU A 19 17.95 11.15 25.58
N ILE A 20 16.90 10.83 24.84
CA ILE A 20 15.57 11.43 25.01
C ILE A 20 15.06 11.22 26.44
N LEU A 21 15.21 10.00 26.99
CA LEU A 21 14.81 9.71 28.36
C LEU A 21 15.52 10.61 29.38
N ARG A 22 16.83 10.86 29.19
CA ARG A 22 17.58 11.78 30.06
C ARG A 22 17.10 13.21 29.93
N GLU A 23 16.82 13.67 28.71
CA GLU A 23 16.31 15.02 28.46
C GLU A 23 14.98 15.28 29.19
N ILE A 24 14.09 14.28 29.21
CA ILE A 24 12.78 14.38 29.87
C ILE A 24 12.81 13.96 31.36
N GLY A 25 13.98 13.63 31.92
CA GLY A 25 14.12 13.18 33.30
C GLY A 25 13.47 11.82 33.61
N ALA A 26 13.29 10.97 32.60
CA ALA A 26 12.71 9.65 32.72
C ALA A 26 13.77 8.53 32.68
N THR A 27 13.37 7.34 33.12
CA THR A 27 14.23 6.16 33.17
C THR A 27 13.71 5.06 32.23
N PRO A 28 14.58 4.12 31.78
CA PRO A 28 14.14 2.97 31.01
C PRO A 28 13.07 2.12 31.72
N THR A 29 13.16 1.99 33.04
CA THR A 29 12.13 1.30 33.84
C THR A 29 10.78 1.98 33.75
N GLN A 30 10.73 3.32 33.84
CA GLN A 30 9.49 4.08 33.68
C GLN A 30 8.91 3.91 32.27
N LEU A 31 9.75 3.93 31.23
CA LEU A 31 9.33 3.70 29.85
C LEU A 31 8.68 2.31 29.69
N VAL A 32 9.35 1.25 30.15
CA VAL A 32 8.83 -0.12 30.06
C VAL A 32 7.53 -0.29 30.84
N ASN A 33 7.46 0.26 32.06
CA ASN A 33 6.25 0.20 32.87
C ASN A 33 5.07 0.96 32.24
N ALA A 34 5.34 2.13 31.65
CA ALA A 34 4.32 2.90 30.93
C ALA A 34 3.80 2.14 29.71
N ALA A 35 4.68 1.45 28.97
CA ALA A 35 4.28 0.61 27.84
C ALA A 35 3.38 -0.57 28.27
N TYR A 36 3.67 -1.20 29.41
CA TYR A 36 2.79 -2.23 29.98
C TYR A 36 1.45 -1.65 30.43
N ALA A 37 1.44 -0.49 31.10
CA ALA A 37 0.21 0.17 31.51
C ALA A 37 -0.69 0.48 30.30
N TYR A 38 -0.09 0.98 29.21
CA TYR A 38 -0.78 1.19 27.94
C TYR A 38 -1.37 -0.10 27.37
N LEU A 39 -0.58 -1.18 27.30
CA LEU A 39 -1.04 -2.47 26.79
C LEU A 39 -2.23 -3.01 27.61
N LEU A 40 -2.19 -2.86 28.93
CA LEU A 40 -3.27 -3.32 29.82
C LEU A 40 -4.56 -2.52 29.64
N ALA A 41 -4.44 -1.20 29.45
CA ALA A 41 -5.58 -0.31 29.25
C ALA A 41 -6.20 -0.46 27.85
N GLU A 42 -5.36 -0.39 26.82
CA GLU A 42 -5.78 -0.28 25.41
C GLU A 42 -5.89 -1.65 24.71
N ARG A 43 -5.40 -2.72 25.35
CA ARG A 43 -5.34 -4.09 24.78
C ARG A 43 -4.61 -4.16 23.42
N ARG A 44 -3.72 -3.20 23.16
CA ARG A 44 -2.88 -3.11 21.95
C ARG A 44 -1.53 -2.50 22.29
N LEU A 45 -0.53 -2.75 21.44
CA LEU A 45 0.78 -2.13 21.58
C LEU A 45 0.72 -0.63 21.23
N PRO A 46 1.56 0.22 21.85
CA PRO A 46 1.78 1.58 21.40
C PRO A 46 2.23 1.55 19.93
N ARG A 47 1.50 2.25 19.07
CA ARG A 47 1.88 2.49 17.67
C ARG A 47 2.00 3.98 17.46
N GLU A 48 2.89 4.39 16.56
CA GLU A 48 2.94 5.78 16.13
C GLU A 48 1.60 6.18 15.53
N GLU A 49 1.00 7.27 16.01
CA GLU A 49 -0.16 7.88 15.37
C GLU A 49 0.27 8.34 13.96
N GLY A 50 -0.11 7.57 12.94
CA GLY A 50 0.31 7.79 11.55
C GLY A 50 1.00 6.59 10.90
N ALA A 51 1.48 5.62 11.68
CA ALA A 51 1.83 4.30 11.16
C ALA A 51 0.54 3.52 10.88
N ALA A 52 -0.19 3.95 9.85
CA ALA A 52 -1.20 3.13 9.21
C ALA A 52 -0.53 1.82 8.80
N THR A 53 -0.73 0.80 9.62
CA THR A 53 -0.63 -0.57 9.16
C THR A 53 -1.65 -0.62 8.02
N PRO A 54 -1.26 -0.96 6.77
CA PRO A 54 -2.25 -1.09 5.72
C PRO A 54 -3.16 -2.24 6.14
N GLU A 55 -4.31 -1.91 6.73
CA GLU A 55 -5.42 -2.82 6.88
C GLU A 55 -5.64 -3.45 5.50
N PRO A 56 -5.64 -4.79 5.37
CA PRO A 56 -6.01 -5.43 4.11
C PRO A 56 -7.53 -5.24 3.93
N GLY A 57 -7.92 -4.02 3.53
CA GLY A 57 -9.29 -3.58 3.39
C GLY A 57 -9.40 -2.66 2.19
N HIS A 58 -10.13 -3.14 1.17
CA HIS A 58 -10.50 -2.49 -0.09
C HIS A 58 -9.96 -1.06 -0.32
N ARG A 59 -8.87 -0.97 -1.09
CA ARG A 59 -8.48 0.31 -1.72
C ARG A 59 -9.58 0.72 -2.70
N ALA A 60 -10.45 1.64 -2.29
CA ALA A 60 -11.42 2.24 -3.19
C ALA A 60 -10.66 3.11 -4.20
N LEU A 61 -10.77 2.79 -5.49
CA LEU A 61 -10.18 3.60 -6.55
C LEU A 61 -10.83 5.00 -6.54
N SER A 62 -9.99 6.03 -6.60
CA SER A 62 -10.47 7.40 -6.81
C SER A 62 -11.14 7.52 -8.18
N PRO A 63 -12.03 8.51 -8.39
CA PRO A 63 -12.66 8.73 -9.69
C PRO A 63 -11.63 8.86 -10.83
N ALA A 64 -10.52 9.54 -10.58
CA ALA A 64 -9.43 9.71 -11.54
C ALA A 64 -8.68 8.38 -11.84
N GLN A 65 -8.48 7.53 -10.83
CA GLN A 65 -7.87 6.22 -11.03
C GLN A 65 -8.79 5.28 -11.82
N ARG A 66 -10.10 5.30 -11.54
CA ARG A 66 -11.09 4.54 -12.31
C ARG A 66 -11.09 4.96 -13.77
N GLU A 67 -11.03 6.26 -14.02
CA GLU A 67 -11.04 6.76 -15.40
C GLU A 67 -9.77 6.36 -16.14
N ARG A 68 -8.59 6.47 -15.51
CA ARG A 68 -7.33 6.01 -16.11
C ARG A 68 -7.38 4.51 -16.48
N ILE A 69 -7.91 3.67 -15.59
CA ILE A 69 -8.08 2.24 -15.84
C ILE A 69 -9.09 2.00 -16.97
N ARG A 70 -10.21 2.72 -16.98
CA ARG A 70 -11.23 2.62 -18.03
C ARG A 70 -10.66 2.99 -19.40
N SER A 71 -9.94 4.09 -19.52
CA SER A 71 -9.32 4.50 -20.79
C SER A 71 -8.28 3.47 -21.25
N SER A 72 -7.46 2.94 -20.34
CA SER A 72 -6.50 1.89 -20.67
C SER A 72 -7.18 0.62 -21.17
N LEU A 73 -8.27 0.18 -20.53
CA LEU A 73 -9.04 -0.99 -20.97
C LEU A 73 -9.78 -0.75 -22.30
N ALA A 74 -10.24 0.47 -22.56
CA ALA A 74 -10.87 0.82 -23.83
C ALA A 74 -9.90 0.71 -25.00
N VAL A 75 -8.64 1.15 -24.82
CA VAL A 75 -7.58 1.03 -25.84
C VAL A 75 -7.15 -0.42 -26.07
N MET A 76 -7.29 -1.29 -25.06
CA MET A 76 -6.94 -2.71 -25.16
C MET A 76 -8.06 -3.58 -25.77
N ARG A 77 -9.28 -3.05 -25.93
CA ARG A 77 -10.37 -3.79 -26.58
C ARG A 77 -10.30 -3.59 -28.09
N VAL A 78 -10.18 -4.71 -28.81
CA VAL A 78 -10.60 -4.79 -30.20
C VAL A 78 -12.12 -4.88 -30.17
N SER A 79 -12.82 -3.92 -30.77
CA SER A 79 -14.28 -4.02 -30.92
C SER A 79 -14.61 -5.33 -31.61
N THR A 80 -15.45 -6.16 -30.99
CA THR A 80 -16.11 -7.24 -31.70
C THR A 80 -17.04 -6.61 -32.73
N ALA A 81 -16.87 -7.02 -33.98
CA ALA A 81 -17.61 -6.62 -35.17
C ALA A 81 -19.08 -6.28 -34.94
N ASP A 82 -19.62 -5.39 -35.79
CA ASP A 82 -21.06 -5.37 -36.04
C ASP A 82 -21.51 -6.79 -36.43
N PRO A 83 -22.51 -7.38 -35.77
CA PRO A 83 -22.98 -8.73 -36.09
C PRO A 83 -23.56 -8.87 -37.51
N ASN A 84 -23.73 -7.77 -38.26
CA ASN A 84 -24.12 -7.76 -39.67
C ASN A 84 -22.96 -7.46 -40.63
N ASP A 85 -21.73 -7.37 -40.14
CA ASP A 85 -20.56 -7.15 -40.99
C ASP A 85 -20.29 -8.41 -41.83
N PRO A 86 -20.24 -8.30 -43.18
CA PRO A 86 -19.95 -9.43 -44.04
C PRO A 86 -18.50 -9.96 -43.92
N GLN A 87 -17.59 -9.21 -43.29
CA GLN A 87 -16.22 -9.66 -43.08
C GLN A 87 -16.11 -10.67 -41.95
N THR A 88 -15.22 -11.65 -42.11
CA THR A 88 -14.94 -12.62 -41.06
C THR A 88 -14.17 -11.96 -39.91
N PHE A 89 -14.32 -12.50 -38.70
CA PHE A 89 -13.59 -12.04 -37.52
C PHE A 89 -12.06 -12.03 -37.72
N GLU A 90 -11.52 -12.96 -38.52
CA GLU A 90 -10.09 -13.04 -38.83
C GLU A 90 -9.62 -11.90 -39.72
N GLU A 91 -10.40 -11.52 -40.73
CA GLU A 91 -10.09 -10.39 -41.63
C GLU A 91 -10.09 -9.06 -40.86
N GLN A 92 -11.10 -8.84 -40.02
CA GLN A 92 -11.20 -7.63 -39.19
C GLN A 92 -10.06 -7.54 -38.16
N LEU A 93 -9.64 -8.67 -37.57
CA LEU A 93 -8.51 -8.69 -36.66
C LEU A 93 -7.20 -8.35 -37.38
N ASN A 94 -7.05 -8.77 -38.64
CA ASN A 94 -5.88 -8.47 -39.44
C ASN A 94 -5.84 -7.00 -39.87
N ASP A 95 -6.98 -6.43 -40.26
CA ASP A 95 -7.11 -5.02 -40.62
C ASP A 95 -6.83 -4.11 -39.42
N ALA A 96 -7.46 -4.39 -38.26
CA ALA A 96 -7.23 -3.62 -37.03
C ALA A 96 -5.76 -3.70 -36.54
N ARG A 97 -5.07 -4.82 -36.77
CA ARG A 97 -3.63 -4.95 -36.50
C ARG A 97 -2.82 -4.10 -37.48
N SER A 98 -3.14 -4.19 -38.76
CA SER A 98 -2.43 -3.47 -39.84
C SER A 98 -2.53 -1.95 -39.68
N GLU A 99 -3.71 -1.43 -39.32
CA GLU A 99 -3.90 0.00 -39.00
C GLU A 99 -3.04 0.46 -37.81
N ARG A 100 -2.96 -0.34 -36.75
CA ARG A 100 -2.12 -0.02 -35.57
C ARG A 100 -0.63 -0.03 -35.89
N TYR A 101 -0.18 -0.91 -36.78
CA TYR A 101 1.21 -0.93 -37.22
C TYR A 101 1.55 0.24 -38.16
N ALA A 102 0.63 0.63 -39.04
CA ALA A 102 0.79 1.79 -39.92
C ALA A 102 0.94 3.10 -39.11
N ALA A 103 0.21 3.24 -38.00
CA ALA A 103 0.30 4.39 -37.11
C ALA A 103 1.63 4.49 -36.32
N TYR A 104 2.45 3.42 -36.30
CA TYR A 104 3.76 3.39 -35.62
C TYR A 104 4.94 3.64 -36.57
N LEU A 105 4.72 3.64 -37.89
CA LEU A 105 5.75 3.75 -38.93
C LEU A 105 5.74 5.09 -39.70
N GLY A 106 4.81 6.00 -39.39
CA GLY A 106 4.78 7.39 -39.87
C GLY A 106 5.13 8.37 -38.78
#